data_AF-S3HIQ1-F1
#
_entry.id   AF-S3HIQ1-F1
#
_cell.length_a   1.000
_cell.length_b   1.000
_cell.length_c   1.000
_cell.angle_alpha   90.00
_cell.angle_beta   90.00
_cell.angle_gamma   90.00
#
_symmetry.space_group_name_H-M   'P 1'
#
loop_
_entity.id
_entity.type
_entity.pdbx_description
1 polymer ?
#
loop_
_entity_poly.entity_id
_entity_poly.type
_entity_poly.pdbx_seq_one_letter_code
_entity_poly.pdbx_strand_id
1 'polypeptide(L)' 'MQKCVGPVDIGDKELTQAELEHLWITDRQRLLTCVRRHLALRDFYADRDGRLSGRAVTK' A
#
# COMPACT_ATOMS: atom_id res chain seq x y z
N MET A 1 2.28 -8.65 -12.86
CA MET A 1 1.75 -7.61 -11.94
C MET A 1 1.95 -8.11 -10.51
N GLN A 2 2.79 -7.46 -9.70
CA GLN A 2 3.03 -7.93 -8.31
C GLN A 2 1.79 -7.65 -7.44
N LYS A 3 1.22 -8.68 -6.84
CA LYS A 3 0.11 -8.54 -5.89
C LYS A 3 0.60 -7.80 -4.62
N CYS A 4 -0.31 -7.11 -3.93
CA CYS A 4 0.00 -6.62 -2.59
C CYS A 4 0.10 -7.79 -1.63
N VAL A 5 1.07 -7.74 -0.71
CA VAL A 5 1.21 -8.76 0.33
C VAL A 5 0.09 -8.53 1.35
N GLY A 6 -0.69 -9.57 1.62
CA GLY A 6 -1.75 -9.53 2.63
C GLY A 6 -1.22 -9.66 4.07
N PRO A 7 -2.13 -9.74 5.05
CA PRO A 7 -1.78 -10.03 6.44
C PRO A 7 -0.96 -11.32 6.59
N VAL A 8 -0.14 -11.41 7.63
CA VAL A 8 0.55 -12.66 7.99
C VAL A 8 -0.47 -13.70 8.45
N ASP A 9 -0.31 -14.95 8.00
CA ASP A 9 -1.09 -16.08 8.54
C ASP A 9 -0.54 -16.44 9.94
N ILE A 10 -1.41 -16.32 10.95
CA ILE A 10 -1.07 -16.53 12.36
C ILE A 10 -1.44 -17.93 12.86
N GLY A 11 -2.16 -18.73 12.06
CA GLY A 11 -2.72 -20.01 12.49
C GLY A 11 -3.59 -19.91 13.74
N ASP A 12 -3.61 -20.98 14.55
CA ASP A 12 -4.46 -21.09 15.75
C ASP A 12 -3.70 -20.97 17.07
N LYS A 13 -2.46 -20.46 17.05
CA LYS A 13 -1.66 -20.32 18.27
C LYS A 13 -2.01 -19.05 19.03
N GLU A 14 -2.01 -19.15 20.36
CA GLU A 14 -2.02 -17.96 21.21
C GLU A 14 -0.74 -17.16 21.01
N LEU A 15 -0.91 -15.85 20.86
CA LEU A 15 0.17 -14.89 20.68
C LEU A 15 0.45 -14.18 22.00
N THR A 16 1.72 -13.99 22.31
CA THR A 16 2.12 -13.01 23.32
C THR A 16 1.86 -11.59 22.81
N GLN A 17 1.77 -10.62 23.73
CA GLN A 17 1.61 -9.21 23.37
C GLN A 17 2.73 -8.72 22.42
N ALA A 18 3.97 -9.14 22.67
CA ALA A 18 5.12 -8.75 21.85
C ALA A 18 5.03 -9.30 20.41
N GLU A 19 4.57 -10.54 20.25
CA GLU A 19 4.35 -11.13 18.93
C GLU A 19 3.21 -10.43 18.17
N LEU A 20 2.11 -10.14 18.87
CA LEU A 20 0.98 -9.40 18.31
C LEU A 20 1.40 -8.02 17.80
N GLU A 21 2.15 -7.26 18.61
CA GLU A 21 2.64 -5.93 18.23
C GLU A 21 3.57 -5.98 17.01
N HIS A 22 4.47 -6.97 16.98
CA HIS A 22 5.36 -7.16 15.83
C HIS A 22 4.58 -7.45 14.53
N LEU A 23 3.56 -8.31 14.60
CA LEU A 23 2.69 -8.63 13.46
C LEU A 23 1.88 -7.41 13.01
N TRP A 24 1.34 -6.64 13.95
CA TRP A 24 0.61 -5.40 13.65
C TRP A 24 1.49 -4.38 12.90
N ILE A 25 2.72 -4.18 13.38
CA ILE A 25 3.68 -3.26 12.72
C ILE A 25 3.96 -3.74 11.29
N THR A 26 4.20 -5.05 11.12
CA THR A 26 4.47 -5.67 9.82
C THR A 26 3.31 -5.48 8.85
N ASP A 27 2.09 -5.75 9.27
CA ASP A 27 0.90 -5.61 8.43
C ASP A 27 0.65 -4.15 8.05
N ARG A 28 0.84 -3.22 9.00
CA ARG A 28 0.76 -1.79 8.71
C ARG A 28 1.78 -1.35 7.66
N GLN A 29 3.02 -1.85 7.71
CA GLN A 29 4.04 -1.57 6.70
C GLN A 29 3.66 -2.14 5.31
N ARG A 30 3.09 -3.35 5.25
CA ARG A 30 2.60 -3.96 4.01
C ARG A 30 1.50 -3.13 3.37
N LEU A 31 0.52 -2.68 4.17
CA LEU A 31 -0.58 -1.82 3.72
C LEU A 31 -0.08 -0.49 3.15
N LEU A 32 0.80 0.21 3.88
CA LEU A 32 1.34 1.49 3.45
C LEU A 32 2.16 1.37 2.15
N THR A 33 2.96 0.30 2.03
CA THR A 33 3.73 0.03 0.81
C THR A 33 2.82 -0.23 -0.39
N CYS A 34 1.77 -1.04 -0.20
CA CYS A 34 0.77 -1.31 -1.23
C CYS A 34 0.08 -0.02 -1.70
N VAL A 35 -0.44 0.79 -0.77
CA VAL A 35 -1.13 2.05 -1.09
C VAL A 35 -0.22 3.02 -1.85
N ARG A 36 1.02 3.22 -1.39
CA ARG A 36 1.98 4.12 -2.08
C ARG A 36 2.20 3.72 -3.54
N ARG A 37 2.31 2.41 -3.82
CA ARG A 37 2.45 1.91 -5.19
C ARG A 37 1.22 2.19 -6.06
N HIS A 38 0.01 1.99 -5.51
CA HIS A 38 -1.22 2.26 -6.24
C HIS A 38 -1.45 3.76 -6.47
N LEU A 39 -1.14 4.60 -5.48
CA LEU A 39 -1.18 6.04 -5.62
C LEU A 39 -0.18 6.54 -6.67
N ALA A 40 1.07 6.04 -6.67
CA ALA A 40 2.04 6.40 -7.69
C ALA A 40 1.56 6.09 -9.12
N LEU A 41 0.90 4.93 -9.32
CA LEU A 41 0.32 4.58 -10.61
C LEU A 41 -0.85 5.50 -10.99
N ARG A 42 -1.76 5.78 -10.05
CA ARG A 42 -2.89 6.70 -10.24
C ARG A 42 -2.39 8.10 -10.62
N ASP A 43 -1.43 8.62 -9.86
CA ASP A 43 -0.90 9.97 -10.01
C ASP A 43 -0.14 10.11 -11.34
N PHE A 44 0.57 9.06 -11.78
CA PHE A 44 1.17 9.02 -13.12
C PHE A 44 0.12 9.17 -14.22
N TYR A 45 -0.98 8.41 -14.15
CA TYR A 45 -2.03 8.51 -15.16
C TYR A 45 -2.78 9.84 -15.10
N ALA A 46 -3.03 10.37 -13.90
CA ALA A 46 -3.63 11.68 -13.73
C ALA A 46 -2.77 12.80 -14.35
N ASP A 47 -1.45 12.78 -14.11
CA ASP A 47 -0.52 13.73 -14.75
C ASP A 47 -0.52 13.61 -16.27
N ARG A 48 -0.37 12.38 -16.79
CA ARG A 48 -0.39 12.10 -18.24
C ARG A 48 -1.67 12.64 -18.89
N ASP A 49 -2.83 12.30 -18.33
CA ASP A 49 -4.13 12.64 -18.92
C ASP A 49 -4.45 14.14 -18.77
N GLY A 50 -3.97 14.77 -17.70
CA GLY A 50 -4.00 16.23 -17.55
C GLY A 50 -3.20 16.92 -18.66
N ARG A 51 -1.96 16.47 -18.91
CA ARG A 51 -1.11 17.01 -19.97
C ARG A 51 -1.72 16.83 -21.37
N LEU A 52 -2.36 15.69 -21.63
CA LEU A 52 -3.06 15.42 -22.89
C LEU A 52 -4.31 16.30 -23.09
N SER A 53 -5.00 16.63 -22.02
CA SER A 53 -6.22 17.46 -22.06
C SER A 53 -5.95 18.97 -21.97
N GLY A 54 -4.68 19.40 -21.91
CA GLY A 54 -4.31 20.80 -21.74
C GLY A 54 -4.58 21.35 -20.33
N ARG A 55 -4.93 20.50 -19.37
CA ARG A 55 -5.07 20.84 -17.94
C ARG A 55 -3.81 20.41 -17.21
N ALA A 56 -2.88 21.33 -17.00
CA ALA A 56 -1.74 21.05 -16.13
C ALA A 56 -2.26 20.66 -14.74
N VAL A 57 -1.88 19.47 -14.26
CA VAL A 57 -2.16 19.07 -12.87
C VAL A 57 -1.22 19.89 -11.99
N THR A 58 -1.77 20.86 -11.25
CA THR A 58 -1.01 21.59 -10.22
C THR A 58 -0.64 20.60 -9.12
N LYS A 59 0.66 20.48 -8.87
CA LYS A 59 1.25 19.48 -7.97
C LYS A 59 1.28 19.98 -6.53
#